data_AF-A0A496TN63-F1
#
_entry.id   AF-A0A496TN63-F1
#
_cell.length_a   1.000
_cell.length_b   1.000
_cell.length_c   1.000
_cell.angle_alpha   90.00
_cell.angle_beta   90.00
_cell.angle_gamma   90.00
#
_symmetry.space_group_name_H-M   'P 1'
#
loop_
_entity.id
_entity.type
_entity.pdbx_description
1 polymer ?
#
loop_
_entity_poly.entity_id
_entity_poly.type
_entity_poly.pdbx_seq_one_letter_code
_entity_poly.pdbx_strand_id
1 'polypeptide(L)' 'MLQHLVELLGNLPKEVVTMFLAMVPILELRGAIPWALSPLPVGGGLEWYQAYFFAVIGNTIPVVPLLLGFD' A
#
# COMPACT_ATOMS: atom_id res chain seq x y z
N MET A 1 -3.24 -23.63 1.80
CA MET A 1 -2.26 -22.61 2.22
C MET A 1 -2.37 -21.33 1.41
N LEU A 2 -2.22 -21.39 0.07
CA LEU A 2 -2.30 -20.19 -0.79
C LEU A 2 -3.70 -19.54 -0.79
N GLN A 3 -4.78 -20.34 -0.78
CA GLN A 3 -6.15 -19.81 -0.70
C GLN A 3 -6.42 -19.04 0.60
N HIS A 4 -5.92 -19.52 1.75
CA HIS A 4 -6.07 -18.81 3.02
C HIS A 4 -5.29 -17.50 3.05
N LEU A 5 -4.15 -17.42 2.36
CA LEU A 5 -3.41 -16.17 2.21
C LEU A 5 -4.22 -15.15 1.39
N VAL A 6 -4.85 -15.61 0.32
CA VAL A 6 -5.72 -14.77 -0.54
C VAL A 6 -6.96 -14.30 0.23
N GLU A 7 -7.58 -15.17 1.03
CA GLU A 7 -8.73 -14.81 1.88
C GLU A 7 -8.36 -13.82 2.98
N LEU A 8 -7.19 -13.98 3.60
CA LEU A 8 -6.69 -13.04 4.60
C LEU A 8 -6.42 -11.66 3.98
N LEU A 9 -5.76 -11.62 2.83
CA LEU A 9 -5.48 -10.37 2.10
C LEU A 9 -6.74 -9.72 1.53
N GLY A 10 -7.74 -10.52 1.10
CA GLY A 10 -9.02 -10.02 0.60
C GLY A 10 -9.92 -9.41 1.69
N ASN A 11 -9.70 -9.77 2.96
CA ASN A 11 -10.43 -9.21 4.10
C ASN A 11 -9.76 -7.99 4.74
N LEU A 12 -8.55 -7.63 4.30
CA LEU A 12 -7.86 -6.43 4.80
C LEU A 12 -8.50 -5.16 4.22
N PRO A 13 -8.62 -4.07 5.01
CA PRO A 13 -9.01 -2.77 4.50
C PRO A 13 -8.06 -2.33 3.38
N LYS A 14 -8.62 -1.82 2.29
CA LYS A 14 -7.86 -1.43 1.08
C LYS A 14 -6.83 -0.35 1.38
N GLU A 15 -7.14 0.51 2.34
CA GLU A 15 -6.29 1.57 2.88
C GLU A 15 -5.01 0.98 3.50
N VAL A 16 -5.17 -0.11 4.26
CA VAL A 16 -4.07 -0.81 4.92
C VAL A 16 -3.21 -1.53 3.89
N VAL A 17 -3.82 -2.17 2.89
CA VAL A 17 -3.08 -2.78 1.78
C VAL A 17 -2.31 -1.72 0.99
N THR A 18 -2.90 -0.55 0.73
CA THR A 18 -2.24 0.59 0.09
C THR A 18 -1.03 1.06 0.89
N MET A 19 -1.16 1.19 2.21
CA MET A 19 -0.04 1.53 3.10
C MET A 19 1.08 0.49 3.02
N PHE A 20 0.76 -0.80 3.13
CA PHE A 20 1.76 -1.86 3.05
C PHE A 20 2.48 -1.91 1.70
N LEU A 21 1.75 -1.73 0.59
CA LEU A 21 2.35 -1.63 -0.74
C LEU A 21 3.30 -0.43 -0.83
N ALA A 22 2.93 0.70 -0.24
CA ALA A 22 3.76 1.91 -0.24
C ALA A 22 5.02 1.80 0.64
N MET A 23 4.99 0.90 1.64
CA MET A 23 6.14 0.60 2.50
C MET A 23 7.22 -0.23 1.80
N VAL A 24 6.87 -0.99 0.76
CA VAL A 24 7.81 -1.87 0.04
C VAL A 24 8.74 -0.99 -0.81
N PRO A 25 10.08 -1.03 -0.61
CA PRO A 25 11.03 -0.13 -1.30
C PRO A 25 11.05 -0.25 -2.82
N ILE A 26 10.56 -1.37 -3.38
CA ILE A 26 10.51 -1.60 -4.83
C ILE A 26 9.23 -1.01 -5.43
N LEU A 27 8.13 -1.09 -4.69
CA LEU A 27 6.82 -0.63 -5.17
C LEU A 27 6.62 0.84 -4.86
N GLU A 28 6.89 1.25 -3.62
CA GLU A 28 6.74 2.62 -3.12
C GLU A 28 5.36 3.20 -3.48
N LEU A 29 5.29 4.52 -3.64
CA LEU A 29 4.11 5.22 -4.16
C LEU A 29 3.74 4.78 -5.59
N ARG A 30 4.73 4.33 -6.36
CA ARG A 30 4.59 4.01 -7.79
C ARG A 30 3.75 2.75 -8.02
N GLY A 31 3.78 1.80 -7.09
CA GLY A 31 2.92 0.63 -7.09
C GLY A 31 1.66 0.81 -6.24
N ALA A 32 1.76 1.50 -5.11
CA ALA A 32 0.64 1.70 -4.20
C ALA A 32 -0.49 2.54 -4.80
N ILE A 33 -0.16 3.64 -5.49
CA ILE A 33 -1.17 4.55 -6.07
C ILE A 33 -1.94 3.87 -7.22
N PRO A 34 -1.28 3.25 -8.23
CA PRO A 34 -2.00 2.54 -9.27
C PRO A 34 -2.83 1.38 -8.75
N TRP A 35 -2.34 0.66 -7.73
CA TRP A 35 -3.13 -0.41 -7.10
C TRP A 35 -4.36 0.14 -6.38
N ALA A 36 -4.22 1.21 -5.60
CA ALA A 36 -5.32 1.81 -4.84
C ALA A 36 -6.41 2.38 -5.76
N LEU A 37 -6.03 3.03 -6.85
CA LEU A 37 -6.95 3.62 -7.83
C LEU A 37 -7.58 2.59 -8.76
N SER A 38 -6.93 1.45 -8.98
CA SER A 38 -7.45 0.43 -9.89
C SER A 38 -8.77 -0.13 -9.36
N PRO A 39 -9.81 -0.23 -10.22
CA PRO A 39 -11.13 -0.68 -9.80
C PRO A 39 -11.12 -2.12 -9.30
N LEU A 40 -12.07 -2.44 -8.42
CA LEU A 40 -12.33 -3.83 -8.04
C LEU A 40 -12.72 -4.66 -9.29
N PRO A 41 -12.32 -5.94 -9.38
CA PRO A 41 -11.56 -6.72 -8.39
C PRO A 41 -10.03 -6.62 -8.52
N VAL A 42 -9.53 -5.77 -9.43
CA VAL A 42 -8.12 -5.73 -9.82
C VAL A 42 -7.26 -4.97 -8.80
N GLY A 43 -7.84 -4.00 -8.08
CA GLY A 43 -7.15 -3.21 -7.07
C GLY A 43 -8.03 -2.77 -5.90
N GLY A 44 -7.63 -1.69 -5.24
CA GLY A 44 -8.29 -1.15 -4.06
C GLY A 44 -9.63 -0.48 -4.36
N GLY A 45 -9.83 0.08 -5.55
CA GLY A 45 -11.02 0.87 -5.88
C GLY A 45 -11.27 2.00 -4.88
N LEU A 46 -10.20 2.66 -4.44
CA LEU A 46 -10.23 3.82 -3.56
C LEU A 46 -10.35 5.11 -4.40
N GLU A 47 -10.97 6.12 -3.80
CA GLU A 47 -10.95 7.46 -4.37
C GLU A 47 -9.53 8.05 -4.35
N TRP A 48 -9.23 8.96 -5.28
CA TRP A 48 -7.87 9.50 -5.46
C TRP A 48 -7.29 10.15 -4.21
N TYR A 49 -8.12 10.83 -3.41
CA TYR A 49 -7.67 11.48 -2.19
C TYR A 49 -7.28 10.47 -1.10
N GLN A 50 -7.99 9.35 -1.02
CA GLN A 50 -7.67 8.26 -0.09
C GLN A 50 -6.40 7.55 -0.54
N ALA A 51 -6.31 7.23 -1.82
CA ALA A 51 -5.13 6.60 -2.41
C ALA A 51 -3.87 7.42 -2.13
N TYR A 52 -3.93 8.74 -2.35
CA TYR A 52 -2.82 9.65 -2.03
C TYR A 52 -2.49 9.66 -0.54
N PHE A 53 -3.49 9.86 0.33
CA PHE A 53 -3.28 9.97 1.77
C PHE A 53 -2.61 8.72 2.37
N PHE A 54 -3.16 7.53 2.07
CA PHE A 54 -2.63 6.28 2.62
C PHE A 54 -1.29 5.88 2.00
N ALA A 55 -1.07 6.14 0.70
CA ALA A 55 0.20 5.84 0.06
C ALA A 55 1.34 6.72 0.65
N VAL A 56 1.11 8.01 0.84
CA VAL A 56 2.12 8.92 1.41
C VAL A 56 2.46 8.54 2.84
N ILE A 57 1.46 8.24 3.69
CA ILE A 57 1.69 7.78 5.07
C ILE A 57 2.48 6.47 5.07
N GLY A 58 2.08 5.50 4.24
CA GLY A 58 2.76 4.22 4.14
C GLY A 58 4.21 4.35 3.68
N ASN A 59 4.48 5.22 2.70
CA ASN A 59 5.84 5.45 2.20
C ASN A 59 6.74 6.23 3.18
N THR A 60 6.15 7.08 4.04
CA THR A 60 6.92 7.84 5.04
C THR A 60 7.48 6.93 6.14
N ILE A 61 6.77 5.85 6.47
CA ILE A 61 7.16 4.91 7.54
C ILE A 61 8.53 4.25 7.30
N PRO A 62 8.86 3.68 6.13
CA PRO A 62 10.19 3.14 5.85
C PRO A 62 11.23 4.23 5.56
N VAL A 63 10.80 5.42 5.09
CA VAL A 63 11.69 6.56 4.83
C VAL A 63 12.39 7.04 6.10
N VAL A 64 11.70 7.08 7.24
CA VAL A 64 12.29 7.51 8.52
C VAL A 64 13.50 6.66 8.93
N PRO A 65 13.43 5.33 9.04
CA PRO A 65 14.60 4.51 9.37
C PRO A 65 15.64 4.46 8.25
N LEU A 66 15.23 4.48 6.96
CA LEU A 66 16.17 4.41 5.84
C LEU A 66 16.98 5.70 5.63
N LEU A 67 16.42 6.88 5.88
CA LEU A 67 17.11 8.16 5.70
C LEU A 67 17.72 8.73 6.98
N LEU A 68 17.17 8.43 8.17
CA LEU A 68 17.63 9.01 9.46
C LEU A 68 18.30 7.99 10.38
N GLY A 69 18.23 6.70 10.07
CA GLY A 69 18.74 5.62 10.94
C GLY A 69 20.08 5.01 10.53
N PHE A 70 20.65 5.41 9.40
CA PHE A 70 21.92 4.87 8.86
C PHE A 70 23.06 5.90 8.84
N ASP A 71 23.14 6.77 9.85
CA ASP A 71 24.39 7.51 10.17
C ASP A 71 25.31 6.68 11.08
#